data_AF-A0A8T1P8K2-F1
#
_entry.id   AF-A0A8T1P8K2-F1
#
_cell.length_a   1.000
_cell.length_b   1.000
_cell.length_c   1.000
_cell.angle_alpha   90.00
_cell.angle_beta   90.00
_cell.angle_gamma   90.00
#
_symmetry.space_group_name_H-M   'P 1'
#
loop_
_entity.id
_entity.type
_entity.pdbx_description
1 polymer ?
#
loop_
_entity_poly.entity_id
_entity_poly.type
_entity_poly.pdbx_seq_one_letter_code
_entity_poly.pdbx_strand_id
1 'polypeptide(L)' 'MTGEEVAGPAAPKVLRLLYFVGAGFICTAAINKWRQLERKAMLQKQQGNRLPEDSTNAVQKAVD' A
#
# COMPACT_ATOMS: atom_id res chain seq x y z
N MET A 1 12.47 -4.10 -36.06
CA MET A 1 11.11 -3.67 -36.41
C MET A 1 10.35 -3.36 -35.13
N THR A 2 10.63 -2.20 -34.55
CA THR A 2 9.90 -1.63 -33.42
C THR A 2 8.63 -0.98 -33.99
N GLY A 3 7.47 -1.17 -33.35
CA GLY A 3 6.13 -0.84 -33.85
C GLY A 3 5.81 0.64 -34.07
N GLU A 4 6.73 1.40 -34.64
CA GLU A 4 6.59 2.81 -35.01
C GLU A 4 5.81 2.99 -36.33
N GLU A 5 5.50 1.89 -37.04
CA GLU A 5 4.97 1.93 -38.41
C GLU A 5 3.43 1.75 -38.47
N VAL A 6 2.80 1.41 -37.34
CA VAL A 6 1.33 1.21 -37.25
C VAL A 6 0.62 2.46 -36.71
N ALA A 7 1.37 3.41 -36.16
CA ALA A 7 0.82 4.43 -35.27
C ALA A 7 1.15 5.82 -35.80
N GLY A 8 0.22 6.42 -36.57
CA GLY A 8 0.37 7.78 -37.11
C GLY A 8 0.69 8.84 -36.03
N PRO A 9 1.00 10.09 -36.40
CA PRO A 9 1.62 11.14 -35.55
C PRO A 9 0.89 11.48 -34.23
N ALA A 10 -0.31 10.95 -34.01
CA ALA A 10 -1.10 11.05 -32.78
C ALA A 10 -0.81 9.94 -31.74
N ALA A 11 -0.42 8.74 -32.17
CA ALA A 11 -0.22 7.59 -31.29
C ALA A 11 0.83 7.79 -30.17
N PRO A 12 2.03 8.38 -30.43
CA PRO A 12 2.98 8.63 -29.35
C PRO A 12 2.52 9.70 -28.35
N LYS A 13 1.57 10.58 -28.72
CA LYS A 13 1.00 11.58 -27.80
C LYS A 13 -0.03 10.95 -26.86
N VAL A 14 -0.89 10.08 -27.39
CA VAL A 14 -1.89 9.36 -26.60
C VAL A 14 -1.22 8.39 -25.63
N LEU A 15 -0.16 7.70 -26.06
CA LEU A 15 0.58 6.78 -25.19
C LEU A 15 1.19 7.51 -23.97
N ARG A 16 1.77 8.71 -24.20
CA ARG A 16 2.30 9.56 -23.13
C ARG A 16 1.19 10.02 -22.19
N LEU A 17 0.04 10.45 -22.73
CA LEU A 17 -1.12 10.83 -21.92
C LEU A 17 -1.61 9.68 -21.03
N LEU A 18 -1.73 8.47 -21.58
CA LEU A 18 -2.10 7.28 -20.81
C LEU A 18 -1.07 6.97 -19.71
N TYR A 19 0.21 7.20 -19.97
CA TYR A 19 1.27 7.02 -18.96
C TYR A 19 1.13 8.02 -17.81
N PHE A 20 0.89 9.31 -18.11
CA PHE A 20 0.67 10.33 -17.07
C PHE A 20 -0.61 10.08 -16.27
N VAL A 21 -1.70 9.70 -16.92
CA VAL A 21 -2.96 9.35 -16.25
C VAL A 21 -2.78 8.10 -15.38
N GLY A 22 -2.10 7.08 -15.91
CA GLY A 22 -1.78 5.86 -15.17
C GLY A 22 -0.91 6.14 -13.93
N ALA A 23 0.14 6.94 -14.08
CA ALA A 23 1.01 7.33 -12.98
C ALA A 23 0.25 8.12 -11.90
N GLY A 24 -0.58 9.09 -12.28
CA GLY A 24 -1.41 9.86 -11.34
C GLY A 24 -2.42 8.99 -10.59
N PHE A 25 -3.05 8.05 -11.28
CA PHE A 25 -4.00 7.10 -10.68
C PHE A 25 -3.31 6.17 -9.68
N ILE A 26 -2.16 5.59 -10.06
CA ILE A 26 -1.38 4.71 -9.18
C ILE A 26 -0.87 5.47 -7.95
N CYS A 27 -0.37 6.70 -8.11
CA CYS A 27 0.04 7.54 -6.98
C CYS A 27 -1.12 7.80 -6.01
N THR A 28 -2.30 8.15 -6.52
CA THR A 28 -3.48 8.41 -5.69
C THR A 28 -3.94 7.14 -4.96
N ALA A 29 -3.99 6.02 -5.67
CA ALA A 29 -4.34 4.72 -5.09
C ALA A 29 -3.33 4.27 -4.03
N ALA A 30 -2.04 4.50 -4.28
CA ALA A 30 -0.96 4.20 -3.34
C ALA A 30 -1.10 5.01 -2.05
N ILE A 31 -1.40 6.31 -2.14
CA ILE A 31 -1.65 7.16 -0.95
C ILE A 31 -2.85 6.63 -0.16
N ASN A 32 -3.93 6.25 -0.84
CA ASN A 32 -5.13 5.73 -0.19
C ASN A 32 -4.87 4.37 0.50
N LYS A 33 -4.08 3.50 -0.14
CA LYS A 33 -3.62 2.24 0.48
C LYS A 33 -2.64 2.45 1.62
N TRP A 34 -1.72 3.41 1.50
CA TRP A 34 -0.70 3.70 2.50
C TRP A 34 -1.34 4.11 3.83
N ARG A 35 -2.38 4.95 3.79
CA ARG A 35 -3.12 5.34 5.00
C ARG A 35 -3.82 4.17 5.70
N GLN A 36 -4.27 3.16 4.96
CA GLN A 36 -4.84 1.95 5.58
C GLN A 36 -3.75 1.05 6.16
N LEU A 37 -2.62 0.91 5.47
CA LEU A 37 -1.46 0.17 5.97
C LEU A 37 -0.88 0.81 7.22
N GLU A 38 -0.76 2.12 7.27
CA GLU A 38 -0.26 2.86 8.43
C GLU A 38 -1.16 2.68 9.66
N ARG A 39 -2.48 2.75 9.49
CA ARG A 39 -3.43 2.46 10.58
C ARG A 39 -3.33 1.01 11.05
N LYS A 40 -3.19 0.06 10.12
CA LYS A 40 -3.01 -1.36 10.47
C LYS A 40 -1.67 -1.63 11.14
N ALA A 41 -0.60 -0.97 10.72
CA ALA A 41 0.73 -1.09 11.31
C ALA A 41 0.77 -0.49 12.74
N MET A 42 0.07 0.63 12.97
CA MET A 42 -0.11 1.20 14.31
C MET A 42 -0.90 0.25 15.23
N LEU A 43 -1.99 -0.34 14.73
CA LEU A 43 -2.77 -1.34 15.46
C LEU A 43 -1.95 -2.61 15.73
N GLN A 44 -1.17 -3.09 14.76
CA GLN A 44 -0.27 -4.23 14.93
C GLN A 44 0.84 -3.93 15.94
N LYS A 45 1.41 -2.72 15.94
CA LYS A 45 2.37 -2.31 16.97
C LYS A 45 1.75 -2.34 18.37
N GLN A 46 0.50 -1.89 18.51
CA GLN A 46 -0.21 -1.98 19.79
C GLN A 46 -0.54 -3.43 20.17
N GLN A 47 -0.92 -4.27 19.22
CA GLN A 47 -1.27 -5.67 19.50
C GLN A 47 -0.03 -6.52 19.81
N GLY A 48 1.09 -6.29 19.12
CA GLY A 48 2.38 -6.94 19.39
C GLY A 48 3.00 -6.53 20.73
N ASN A 49 2.73 -5.32 21.22
CA ASN A 49 3.15 -4.88 22.56
C ASN A 49 2.18 -5.28 23.69
N ARG A 50 0.93 -5.64 23.37
CA ARG A 50 -0.06 -6.13 24.34
C ARG A 50 0.01 -7.64 24.58
N LEU A 51 0.54 -8.41 23.63
CA LEU A 51 0.67 -9.86 23.75
C LEU A 51 1.61 -10.32 24.89
N PRO A 52 2.74 -9.66 25.21
CA PRO A 52 3.55 -10.06 26.35
C PRO A 52 2.87 -9.73 27.68
N GLU A 53 2.24 -8.55 27.84
CA GLU A 53 1.60 -8.18 29.12
C GLU A 53 0.39 -9.06 29.45
N ASP A 54 -0.48 -9.38 28.51
CA ASP A 54 -1.68 -10.19 28.80
C ASP A 54 -1.30 -11.61 29.23
N SER A 55 -0.26 -12.20 28.59
CA SER A 55 0.26 -13.52 28.99
C SER A 55 0.96 -13.49 30.35
N THR A 56 1.79 -12.48 30.65
CA THR A 56 2.49 -12.43 31.94
C THR A 56 1.52 -12.19 33.10
N ASN A 57 0.51 -11.33 32.91
CA ASN A 57 -0.51 -11.06 33.92
C ASN A 57 -1.46 -12.25 34.12
N ALA A 58 -1.82 -12.98 33.06
CA ALA A 58 -2.65 -14.19 33.16
C ALA A 58 -1.91 -15.34 33.86
N VAL A 59 -0.60 -15.50 33.59
CA VAL A 59 0.23 -16.51 34.25
C VAL A 59 0.43 -16.18 35.73
N GLN A 60 0.67 -14.91 36.07
CA GLN A 60 0.84 -14.49 37.47
C GLN A 60 -0.46 -14.69 38.28
N LYS A 61 -1.63 -14.41 37.68
CA LYS A 61 -2.94 -14.62 38.30
C LYS A 61 -3.31 -16.09 38.52
N ALA A 62 -2.74 -17.01 37.75
CA ALA A 62 -2.98 -18.45 37.92
C ALA A 62 -2.03 -19.11 38.93
N VAL A 63 -0.99 -18.38 39.35
CA VAL A 63 0.03 -18.84 40.31
C VAL A 63 -0.23 -18.33 41.74
N ASP A 64 -1.02 -17.26 41.89
CA ASP A 64 -1.57 -16.75 43.16
C ASP A 64 -2.85 -17.51 43.54
#